data_AF-A0A3D5SIS8-F1
#
_entry.id   AF-A0A3D5SIS8-F1
#
_cell.length_a   1.000
_cell.length_b   1.000
_cell.length_c   1.000
_cell.angle_alpha   90.00
_cell.angle_beta   90.00
_cell.angle_gamma   90.00
#
_symmetry.space_group_name_H-M   'P 1'
#
loop_
_entity.id
_entity.type
_entity.pdbx_description
1 polymer ?
#
loop_
_entity_poly.entity_id
_entity_poly.type
_entity_poly.pdbx_seq_one_letter_code
_entity_poly.pdbx_strand_id
1 'polypeptide(L)'
;FWSPNINIFRDPRWGRGQETYGEDPYLTSRLGVEFVKGLQGNDPKYLKVVSTPKHYAVHSGPEPERHRFDAAITERDLRETYLPAFRATVTEGHAGSVMCAYNRLNGEPACANTHLLGDLLRGEWGFNGYVVSDCGAIDDIYQRHHFLKTAEEASALAVKRGTDLECGDTYKSLVNAVKQGLISESEIDQALKRLFTARFRLGMFDPPEMVPYAQIPFSANDSSAHRQLSLEAARESIVLLKNENNVLPLRKDLKSIAVIGPNADSVPVLLGNYNGQPSRATTPLAGIRSHVSPGTKVVHTMGTTLTEVSVVPVPASALRQPGGKPGLSAEYFANKNL
;
A
#
# COMPACT_ATOMS: atom_id res chain seq x y z
N PHE A 1 -2.82 -1.04 -9.74
CA PHE A 1 -3.01 -1.23 -8.29
C PHE A 1 -1.80 -0.62 -7.60
N TRP A 2 -1.97 0.29 -6.65
CA TRP A 2 -0.87 1.11 -6.11
C TRP A 2 -0.06 0.40 -5.01
N SER A 3 0.66 -0.66 -5.40
CA SER A 3 1.46 -1.55 -4.55
C SER A 3 2.55 -2.25 -5.39
N PRO A 4 3.70 -2.67 -4.81
CA PRO A 4 4.09 -2.61 -3.38
C PRO A 4 4.66 -1.25 -2.94
N ASN A 5 4.58 -0.97 -1.62
CA ASN A 5 5.40 0.09 -1.01
C ASN A 5 6.78 -0.48 -0.71
N ILE A 6 7.80 0.00 -1.43
CA ILE A 6 9.19 -0.49 -1.40
C ILE A 6 10.16 0.60 -0.95
N ASN A 7 9.67 1.62 -0.25
CA ASN A 7 10.54 2.59 0.41
C ASN A 7 11.29 1.93 1.57
N ILE A 8 12.50 2.42 1.84
CA ILE A 8 13.32 1.96 2.96
C ILE A 8 12.77 2.55 4.26
N PHE A 9 12.54 1.71 5.27
CA PHE A 9 12.14 2.16 6.61
C PHE A 9 13.33 2.71 7.40
N ARG A 10 13.86 3.84 6.92
CA ARG A 10 15.09 4.46 7.43
C ARG A 10 14.93 5.05 8.83
N ASP A 11 13.77 5.64 9.10
CA ASP A 11 13.43 6.26 10.37
C ASP A 11 12.26 5.52 11.01
N PRO A 12 12.43 4.87 12.17
CA PRO A 12 11.38 4.08 12.81
C PRO A 12 10.16 4.90 13.25
N ARG A 13 10.25 6.23 13.26
CA ARG A 13 9.14 7.14 13.58
C ARG A 13 8.22 7.37 12.39
N TRP A 14 8.62 6.96 11.19
CA TRP A 14 7.82 7.16 9.99
C TRP A 14 6.51 6.37 10.08
N GLY A 15 5.37 7.08 10.07
CA GLY A 15 4.05 6.50 10.30
C GLY A 15 3.57 5.47 9.26
N ARG A 16 4.33 5.31 8.16
CA ARG A 16 4.05 4.35 7.09
C ARG A 16 5.10 3.23 6.98
N GLY A 17 6.03 3.14 7.94
CA GLY A 17 7.02 2.07 7.96
C GLY A 17 6.43 0.66 7.95
N GLN A 18 5.26 0.46 8.57
CA GLN A 18 4.51 -0.79 8.56
C GLN A 18 4.09 -1.27 7.16
N GLU A 19 4.09 -0.38 6.15
CA GLU A 19 3.75 -0.73 4.77
C GLU A 19 4.94 -1.31 3.99
N THR A 20 6.15 -1.26 4.56
CA THR A 20 7.41 -1.59 3.88
C THR A 20 7.95 -2.96 4.27
N TYR A 21 9.04 -3.36 3.61
CA TYR A 21 9.78 -4.58 3.93
C TYR A 21 10.97 -4.36 4.87
N GLY A 22 11.02 -3.21 5.56
CA GLY A 22 12.06 -2.87 6.53
C GLY A 22 13.13 -1.93 5.98
N GLU A 23 14.31 -1.98 6.60
CA GLU A 23 15.39 -0.99 6.39
C GLU A 23 16.48 -1.43 5.39
N ASP A 24 16.42 -2.67 4.90
CA ASP A 24 17.46 -3.25 4.05
C ASP A 24 17.09 -3.16 2.55
N PRO A 25 17.92 -2.52 1.71
CA PRO A 25 17.67 -2.41 0.27
C PRO A 25 17.63 -3.75 -0.46
N TYR A 26 18.44 -4.73 -0.04
CA TYR A 26 18.51 -6.02 -0.73
C TYR A 26 17.24 -6.86 -0.50
N LEU A 27 16.84 -7.05 0.75
CA LEU A 27 15.63 -7.76 1.15
C LEU A 27 14.40 -7.11 0.51
N THR A 28 14.30 -5.78 0.58
CA THR A 28 13.21 -5.01 -0.06
C THR A 28 13.17 -5.26 -1.56
N SER A 29 14.33 -5.32 -2.22
CA SER A 29 14.41 -5.63 -3.65
C SER A 29 13.89 -7.03 -3.98
N ARG A 30 14.28 -8.05 -3.20
CA ARG A 30 13.88 -9.45 -3.46
C ARG A 30 12.39 -9.66 -3.24
N LEU A 31 11.85 -9.16 -2.13
CA LEU A 31 10.42 -9.23 -1.85
C LEU A 31 9.61 -8.42 -2.87
N GLY A 32 10.08 -7.22 -3.23
CA GLY A 32 9.43 -6.36 -4.21
C GLY A 32 9.32 -7.01 -5.59
N VAL A 33 10.36 -7.69 -6.08
CA VAL A 33 10.35 -8.38 -7.37
C VAL A 33 9.29 -9.49 -7.40
N GLU A 34 9.24 -10.33 -6.37
CA GLU A 34 8.26 -11.42 -6.31
C GLU A 34 6.84 -10.89 -6.11
N PHE A 35 6.65 -9.81 -5.35
CA PHE A 35 5.35 -9.15 -5.21
C PHE A 35 4.84 -8.61 -6.56
N VAL A 36 5.72 -7.96 -7.32
CA VAL A 36 5.39 -7.46 -8.67
C VAL A 36 5.00 -8.60 -9.59
N LYS A 37 5.79 -9.68 -9.68
CA LYS A 37 5.46 -10.85 -10.50
C LYS A 37 4.12 -11.47 -10.10
N GLY A 38 3.89 -11.62 -8.79
CA GLY A 38 2.63 -12.15 -8.26
C GLY A 38 1.39 -11.32 -8.62
N LEU A 39 1.50 -9.99 -8.57
CA LEU A 39 0.41 -9.09 -9.00
C LEU A 39 0.16 -9.19 -10.51
N GLN A 40 1.23 -9.18 -11.31
CA GLN A 40 1.14 -9.12 -12.76
C GLN A 40 0.71 -10.44 -13.40
N GLY A 41 0.91 -11.56 -12.71
CA GLY A 41 0.63 -12.87 -13.24
C GLY A 41 1.69 -13.33 -14.23
N ASN A 42 1.43 -14.47 -14.87
CA ASN A 42 2.37 -15.20 -15.73
C ASN A 42 1.81 -15.46 -17.14
N ASP A 43 0.67 -14.85 -17.48
CA ASP A 43 0.14 -14.94 -18.84
C ASP A 43 1.03 -14.12 -19.81
N PRO A 44 1.40 -14.68 -20.98
CA PRO A 44 2.32 -14.02 -21.90
C PRO A 44 1.71 -12.80 -22.60
N LYS A 45 0.37 -12.71 -22.69
CA LYS A 45 -0.34 -11.61 -23.35
C LYS A 45 -0.93 -10.65 -22.33
N TYR A 46 -1.60 -11.18 -21.31
CA TYR A 46 -2.39 -10.41 -20.37
C TYR A 46 -1.69 -10.20 -19.04
N LEU A 47 -1.85 -9.01 -18.46
CA LEU A 47 -1.54 -8.74 -17.08
C LEU A 47 -2.77 -9.09 -16.22
N LYS A 48 -2.56 -9.76 -15.09
CA LYS A 48 -3.60 -9.97 -14.08
C LYS A 48 -3.98 -8.65 -13.42
N VAL A 49 -2.99 -7.91 -12.95
CA VAL A 49 -3.10 -6.58 -12.37
C VAL A 49 -1.83 -5.81 -12.72
N VAL A 50 -1.92 -4.51 -13.03
CA VAL A 50 -0.72 -3.67 -13.13
C VAL A 50 -0.21 -3.36 -11.73
N SER A 51 1.01 -3.81 -11.40
CA SER A 51 1.73 -3.41 -10.19
C SER A 51 2.26 -1.98 -10.34
N THR A 52 2.32 -1.24 -9.24
CA THR A 52 2.84 0.12 -9.19
C THR A 52 3.73 0.26 -7.95
N PRO A 53 5.02 -0.12 -8.02
CA PRO A 53 5.96 0.09 -6.93
C PRO A 53 6.02 1.57 -6.58
N LYS A 54 6.01 1.86 -5.28
CA LYS A 54 5.88 3.22 -4.74
C LYS A 54 6.69 3.40 -3.46
N HIS A 55 7.02 4.62 -3.07
CA HIS A 55 6.82 5.91 -3.75
C HIS A 55 8.18 6.40 -4.26
N TYR A 56 8.29 6.63 -5.57
CA TYR A 56 9.51 6.88 -6.30
C TYR A 56 9.87 8.39 -6.26
N ALA A 57 10.90 8.83 -5.54
CA ALA A 57 11.76 8.06 -4.63
C ALA A 57 12.01 8.82 -3.33
N VAL A 58 12.71 8.17 -2.38
CA VAL A 58 13.15 8.78 -1.11
C VAL A 58 11.98 9.24 -0.22
N HIS A 59 10.82 8.61 -0.36
CA HIS A 59 9.68 8.83 0.53
C HIS A 59 9.78 7.92 1.77
N SER A 60 10.68 8.26 2.69
CA SER A 60 10.97 7.48 3.91
C SER A 60 10.71 8.28 5.19
N GLY A 61 9.76 9.23 5.11
CA GLY A 61 9.51 10.25 6.14
C GLY A 61 10.33 11.53 5.94
N PRO A 62 10.05 12.58 6.74
CA PRO A 62 9.04 12.62 7.79
C PRO A 62 7.60 12.75 7.25
N GLU A 63 6.66 11.99 7.83
CA GLU A 63 5.28 11.93 7.34
C GLU A 63 4.53 13.29 7.36
N PRO A 64 4.62 14.12 8.42
CA PRO A 64 3.89 15.39 8.49
C PRO A 64 4.29 16.40 7.41
N GLU A 65 5.53 16.31 6.91
CA GLU A 65 6.07 17.27 5.93
C GLU A 65 6.07 16.72 4.50
N ARG A 66 5.52 15.52 4.28
CA ARG A 66 5.60 14.78 3.01
C ARG A 66 5.28 15.61 1.75
N HIS A 67 4.37 16.57 1.88
CA HIS A 67 3.88 17.43 0.81
C HIS A 67 4.73 18.69 0.53
N ARG A 68 5.81 18.93 1.29
CA ARG A 68 6.61 20.17 1.19
C ARG A 68 8.11 19.98 1.37
N PHE A 69 8.54 18.87 1.97
CA PHE A 69 9.96 18.67 2.25
C PHE A 69 10.76 18.39 0.97
N ASP A 70 12.03 18.78 1.01
CA ASP A 70 13.03 18.50 -0.02
C ASP A 70 14.07 17.53 0.53
N ALA A 71 14.11 16.32 -0.03
CA ALA A 71 15.10 15.32 0.32
C ALA A 71 16.44 15.73 -0.29
N ALA A 72 17.38 16.18 0.54
CA ALA A 72 18.74 16.50 0.11
C ALA A 72 19.67 15.30 0.38
N ILE A 73 19.98 14.52 -0.65
CA ILE A 73 20.84 13.33 -0.53
C ILE A 73 21.89 13.27 -1.65
N THR A 74 22.99 12.57 -1.37
CA THR A 74 24.03 12.32 -2.37
C THR A 74 23.57 11.29 -3.40
N GLU A 75 24.12 11.35 -4.61
CA GLU A 75 23.89 10.34 -5.66
C GLU A 75 24.24 8.92 -5.18
N ARG A 76 25.27 8.82 -4.33
CA ARG A 76 25.66 7.56 -3.71
C ARG A 76 24.56 6.98 -2.84
N ASP A 77 24.02 7.77 -1.90
CA ASP A 77 22.95 7.30 -1.01
C ASP A 77 21.66 7.00 -1.79
N LEU A 78 21.37 7.81 -2.83
CA LEU A 78 20.27 7.55 -3.75
C LEU A 78 20.41 6.15 -4.38
N ARG A 79 21.57 5.84 -4.97
CA ARG A 79 21.80 4.58 -5.70
C ARG A 79 22.04 3.36 -4.82
N GLU A 80 22.69 3.52 -3.66
CA GLU A 80 23.03 2.42 -2.75
C GLU A 80 21.88 2.07 -1.79
N THR A 81 21.03 3.05 -1.44
CA THR A 81 19.97 2.86 -0.42
C THR A 81 18.56 2.89 -1.02
N TYR A 82 18.19 3.96 -1.74
CA TYR A 82 16.78 4.22 -2.05
C TYR A 82 16.29 3.67 -3.38
N LEU A 83 17.17 3.56 -4.37
CA LEU A 83 16.83 3.07 -5.71
C LEU A 83 16.96 1.56 -5.96
N PRO A 84 17.72 0.74 -5.19
CA PRO A 84 17.90 -0.68 -5.53
C PRO A 84 16.59 -1.44 -5.74
N ALA A 85 15.59 -1.24 -4.87
CA ALA A 85 14.31 -1.94 -4.97
C ALA A 85 13.47 -1.46 -6.17
N PHE A 86 13.50 -0.16 -6.49
CA PHE A 86 12.82 0.35 -7.69
C PHE A 86 13.47 -0.17 -8.97
N ARG A 87 14.80 -0.14 -9.04
CA ARG A 87 15.53 -0.70 -10.18
C ARG A 87 15.18 -2.17 -10.37
N ALA A 88 15.26 -2.98 -9.33
CA ALA A 88 14.95 -4.41 -9.39
C ALA A 88 13.51 -4.69 -9.83
N THR A 89 12.52 -3.97 -9.26
CA THR A 89 11.11 -4.16 -9.63
C THR A 89 10.82 -3.76 -11.08
N VAL A 90 11.57 -2.80 -11.64
CA VAL A 90 11.50 -2.42 -13.06
C VAL A 90 12.22 -3.43 -13.95
N THR A 91 13.50 -3.74 -13.69
CA THR A 91 14.33 -4.52 -14.61
C THR A 91 14.16 -6.03 -14.50
N GLU A 92 13.80 -6.54 -13.31
CA GLU A 92 13.60 -7.97 -13.07
C GLU A 92 12.12 -8.33 -12.84
N GLY A 93 11.39 -7.46 -12.13
CA GLY A 93 9.95 -7.64 -11.91
C GLY A 93 9.09 -7.24 -13.11
N HIS A 94 9.61 -6.40 -13.99
CA HIS A 94 8.89 -5.83 -15.13
C HIS A 94 7.60 -5.10 -14.72
N ALA A 95 7.65 -4.32 -13.63
CA ALA A 95 6.51 -3.53 -13.17
C ALA A 95 5.89 -2.71 -14.32
N GLY A 96 4.55 -2.75 -14.43
CA GLY A 96 3.81 -2.06 -15.49
C GLY A 96 3.54 -0.58 -15.20
N SER A 97 3.76 -0.15 -13.96
CA SER A 97 3.62 1.23 -13.51
C SER A 97 4.60 1.54 -12.39
N VAL A 98 4.90 2.82 -12.14
CA VAL A 98 5.64 3.32 -10.97
C VAL A 98 4.89 4.55 -10.44
N MET A 99 4.82 4.73 -9.12
CA MET A 99 4.21 5.93 -8.54
C MET A 99 5.27 6.90 -8.06
N CYS A 100 5.26 8.13 -8.57
CA CYS A 100 6.16 9.19 -8.10
C CYS A 100 5.69 9.78 -6.76
N ALA A 101 6.64 10.18 -5.91
CA ALA A 101 6.39 10.59 -4.52
C ALA A 101 5.90 12.05 -4.38
N TYR A 102 5.47 12.40 -3.16
CA TYR A 102 5.07 13.75 -2.79
C TYR A 102 6.24 14.74 -2.70
N ASN A 103 7.39 14.32 -2.16
CA ASN A 103 8.49 15.20 -1.80
C ASN A 103 9.25 15.74 -3.01
N ARG A 104 10.06 16.77 -2.78
CA ARG A 104 11.17 17.11 -3.70
C ARG A 104 12.36 16.21 -3.41
N LEU A 105 13.19 16.03 -4.43
CA LEU A 105 14.50 15.41 -4.32
C LEU A 105 15.52 16.35 -4.94
N ASN A 106 16.48 16.79 -4.14
CA ASN A 106 17.56 17.69 -4.55
C ASN A 106 17.04 18.90 -5.34
N GLY A 107 15.93 19.50 -4.88
CA GLY A 107 15.36 20.71 -5.47
C GLY A 107 14.29 20.51 -6.54
N GLU A 108 14.00 19.31 -7.04
CA GLU A 108 12.90 19.10 -8.00
C GLU A 108 11.79 18.19 -7.42
N PRO A 109 10.49 18.52 -7.59
CA PRO A 109 9.39 17.65 -7.17
C PRO A 109 9.50 16.27 -7.80
N ALA A 110 9.35 15.17 -7.04
CA ALA A 110 9.59 13.82 -7.56
C ALA A 110 8.73 13.48 -8.80
N CYS A 111 7.49 13.96 -8.87
CA CYS A 111 6.60 13.81 -10.03
C CYS A 111 6.91 14.72 -11.23
N ALA A 112 7.94 15.55 -11.14
CA ALA A 112 8.46 16.36 -12.24
C ALA A 112 10.00 16.36 -12.28
N ASN A 113 10.64 15.39 -11.63
CA ASN A 113 12.08 15.35 -11.43
C ASN A 113 12.78 14.76 -12.65
N THR A 114 13.66 15.55 -13.26
CA THR A 114 14.37 15.21 -14.50
C THR A 114 15.25 13.96 -14.34
N HIS A 115 16.02 13.91 -13.25
CA HIS A 115 16.95 12.81 -12.97
C HIS A 115 16.21 11.50 -12.70
N LEU A 116 15.19 11.54 -11.83
CA LEU A 116 14.42 10.34 -11.46
C LEU A 116 13.65 9.75 -12.65
N LEU A 117 12.85 10.55 -13.34
CA LEU A 117 11.90 10.04 -14.34
C LEU A 117 12.52 9.88 -15.73
N GLY A 118 13.37 10.84 -16.13
CA GLY A 118 14.03 10.84 -17.43
C GLY A 118 15.27 9.96 -17.42
N ASP A 119 16.29 10.39 -16.67
CA ASP A 119 17.64 9.82 -16.76
C ASP A 119 17.69 8.40 -16.18
N LEU A 120 17.14 8.19 -14.99
CA LEU A 120 17.19 6.89 -14.30
C LEU A 120 16.11 5.93 -14.76
N LEU A 121 14.83 6.27 -14.57
CA LEU A 121 13.72 5.34 -14.78
C LEU A 121 13.58 4.93 -16.24
N ARG A 122 13.54 5.90 -17.17
CA ARG A 122 13.38 5.61 -18.61
C ARG A 122 14.71 5.43 -19.32
N GLY A 123 15.74 6.22 -18.98
CA GLY A 123 17.06 6.14 -19.57
C GLY A 123 17.82 4.88 -19.15
N GLU A 124 18.29 4.82 -17.91
CA GLU A 124 19.14 3.71 -17.43
C GLU A 124 18.39 2.38 -17.29
N TRP A 125 17.13 2.39 -16.83
CA TRP A 125 16.39 1.15 -16.53
C TRP A 125 15.45 0.71 -17.66
N GLY A 126 15.25 1.54 -18.68
CA GLY A 126 14.41 1.20 -19.85
C GLY A 126 12.93 1.00 -19.51
N PHE A 127 12.39 1.72 -18.52
CA PHE A 127 11.00 1.57 -18.11
C PHE A 127 10.01 2.02 -19.19
N ASN A 128 9.20 1.05 -19.64
CA ASN A 128 8.20 1.23 -20.71
C ASN A 128 6.75 1.30 -20.22
N GLY A 129 6.54 1.24 -18.90
CA GLY A 129 5.22 1.41 -18.28
C GLY A 129 4.80 2.87 -18.16
N TYR A 130 3.75 3.10 -17.38
CA TYR A 130 3.25 4.44 -17.07
C TYR A 130 3.59 4.88 -15.65
N VAL A 131 3.89 6.16 -15.46
CA VAL A 131 4.07 6.76 -14.14
C VAL A 131 2.75 7.37 -13.68
N VAL A 132 2.38 7.12 -12.42
CA VAL A 132 1.23 7.78 -11.78
C VAL A 132 1.70 8.66 -10.64
N SER A 133 1.06 9.81 -10.43
CA SER A 133 1.34 10.63 -9.26
C SER A 133 0.81 9.98 -7.99
N ASP A 134 1.48 10.21 -6.86
CA ASP A 134 0.79 10.10 -5.58
C ASP A 134 -0.34 11.15 -5.50
N CYS A 135 -1.28 10.94 -4.59
CA CYS A 135 -2.55 11.66 -4.56
C CYS A 135 -2.39 13.12 -4.10
N GLY A 136 -2.44 14.05 -5.05
CA GLY A 136 -2.15 15.47 -4.84
C GLY A 136 -0.67 15.85 -5.04
N ALA A 137 0.19 14.95 -5.50
CA ALA A 137 1.60 15.28 -5.74
C ALA A 137 1.80 16.26 -6.91
N ILE A 138 0.87 16.34 -7.87
CA ILE A 138 0.89 17.36 -8.92
C ILE A 138 0.49 18.72 -8.36
N ASP A 139 -0.53 18.75 -7.50
CA ASP A 139 -0.96 19.94 -6.77
C ASP A 139 0.18 20.54 -5.91
N ASP A 140 0.94 19.66 -5.25
CA ASP A 140 2.08 20.03 -4.42
C ASP A 140 3.10 20.88 -5.17
N ILE A 141 3.33 20.62 -6.46
CA ILE A 141 4.33 21.32 -7.30
C ILE A 141 4.18 22.84 -7.20
N TYR A 142 2.95 23.36 -7.26
CA TYR A 142 2.70 24.80 -7.24
C TYR A 142 2.15 25.29 -5.89
N GLN A 143 1.33 24.49 -5.19
CA GLN A 143 0.70 24.93 -3.95
C GLN A 143 1.61 24.84 -2.71
N ARG A 144 2.47 23.83 -2.62
CA ARG A 144 3.18 23.49 -1.38
C ARG A 144 4.69 23.54 -1.52
N HIS A 145 5.21 23.13 -2.67
CA HIS A 145 6.62 23.22 -3.04
C HIS A 145 7.00 24.59 -3.62
N HIS A 146 6.01 25.33 -4.13
CA HIS A 146 6.19 26.61 -4.84
C HIS A 146 7.26 26.53 -5.94
N PHE A 147 7.38 25.37 -6.58
CA PHE A 147 8.33 25.14 -7.66
C PHE A 147 7.89 25.84 -8.95
N LEU A 148 6.57 25.85 -9.19
CA LEU A 148 5.91 26.60 -10.26
C LEU A 148 4.79 27.46 -9.67
N LYS A 149 4.24 28.37 -10.48
CA LYS A 149 3.27 29.36 -10.00
C LYS A 149 1.83 28.91 -10.20
N THR A 150 1.56 28.12 -11.25
CA THR A 150 0.19 27.76 -11.63
C THR A 150 -0.02 26.27 -11.80
N ALA A 151 -1.30 25.87 -11.78
CA ALA A 151 -1.72 24.51 -12.07
C ALA A 151 -1.41 24.12 -13.53
N GLU A 152 -1.51 25.05 -14.49
CA GLU A 152 -1.17 24.80 -15.90
C GLU A 152 0.32 24.50 -16.08
N GLU A 153 1.19 25.30 -15.44
CA GLU A 153 2.64 25.06 -15.45
C GLU A 153 2.99 23.71 -14.81
N ALA A 154 2.39 23.40 -13.66
CA ALA A 154 2.60 22.14 -12.94
C ALA A 154 2.17 20.92 -13.76
N SER A 155 0.95 20.94 -14.30
CA SER A 155 0.43 19.85 -15.15
C SER A 155 1.27 19.66 -16.40
N ALA A 156 1.60 20.74 -17.11
CA ALA A 156 2.44 20.69 -18.31
C ALA A 156 3.80 20.08 -18.02
N LEU A 157 4.49 20.57 -16.97
CA LEU A 157 5.81 20.06 -16.63
C LEU A 157 5.76 18.58 -16.21
N ALA A 158 4.79 18.18 -15.38
CA ALA A 158 4.68 16.81 -14.91
C ALA A 158 4.51 15.82 -16.07
N VAL A 159 3.63 16.12 -17.04
CA VAL A 159 3.44 15.26 -18.23
C VAL A 159 4.70 15.21 -19.07
N LYS A 160 5.34 16.37 -19.33
CA LYS A 160 6.58 16.46 -20.11
C LYS A 160 7.74 15.70 -19.46
N ARG A 161 7.77 15.64 -18.14
CA ARG A 161 8.77 14.90 -17.36
C ARG A 161 8.40 13.43 -17.16
N GLY A 162 7.25 12.99 -17.68
CA GLY A 162 6.90 11.59 -17.81
C GLY A 162 5.98 11.05 -16.72
N THR A 163 5.32 11.90 -15.93
CA THR A 163 4.18 11.52 -15.10
C THR A 163 2.94 11.45 -15.99
N ASP A 164 2.49 10.23 -16.30
CA ASP A 164 1.49 9.99 -17.33
C ASP A 164 0.05 10.10 -16.81
N LEU A 165 -0.15 9.79 -15.52
CA LEU A 165 -1.46 9.78 -14.86
C LEU A 165 -1.39 10.55 -13.54
N GLU A 166 -2.43 11.32 -13.25
CA GLU A 166 -2.58 11.98 -11.96
C GLU A 166 -3.53 11.18 -11.05
N CYS A 167 -3.14 10.98 -9.79
CA CYS A 167 -4.10 10.82 -8.70
C CYS A 167 -4.44 12.21 -8.14
N GLY A 168 -5.57 12.79 -8.53
CA GLY A 168 -5.87 14.18 -8.22
C GLY A 168 -6.81 14.80 -9.22
N ASP A 169 -6.74 16.13 -9.33
CA ASP A 169 -7.64 16.91 -10.18
C ASP A 169 -6.94 18.04 -10.96
N THR A 170 -5.63 18.23 -10.76
CA THR A 170 -4.84 19.32 -11.35
C THR A 170 -4.69 19.15 -12.86
N TYR A 171 -4.66 17.93 -13.40
CA TYR A 171 -4.56 17.66 -14.84
C TYR A 171 -5.79 18.13 -15.64
N LYS A 172 -6.90 18.52 -14.99
CA LYS A 172 -7.95 19.29 -15.64
C LYS A 172 -7.44 20.60 -16.26
N SER A 173 -6.33 21.14 -15.75
CA SER A 173 -5.67 22.35 -16.28
C SER A 173 -4.93 22.11 -17.62
N LEU A 174 -4.69 20.85 -18.04
CA LEU A 174 -3.95 20.54 -19.26
C LEU A 174 -4.57 21.16 -20.51
N VAL A 175 -5.90 21.27 -20.58
CA VAL A 175 -6.59 21.94 -21.70
C VAL A 175 -6.15 23.40 -21.82
N ASN A 176 -6.05 24.12 -20.71
CA ASN A 176 -5.57 25.50 -20.69
C ASN A 176 -4.07 25.57 -20.94
N ALA A 177 -3.30 24.63 -20.40
CA ALA A 177 -1.86 24.54 -20.63
C ALA A 177 -1.51 24.37 -22.12
N VAL A 178 -2.30 23.58 -22.87
CA VAL A 178 -2.18 23.47 -24.33
C VAL A 178 -2.49 24.80 -25.02
N LYS A 179 -3.59 25.47 -24.65
CA LYS A 179 -3.95 26.79 -25.20
C LYS A 179 -2.88 27.86 -24.93
N GLN A 180 -2.16 27.75 -23.82
CA GLN A 180 -1.06 28.64 -23.45
C GLN A 180 0.28 28.25 -24.11
N GLY A 181 0.35 27.12 -24.82
CA GLY A 181 1.58 26.63 -25.44
C GLY A 181 2.61 26.05 -24.47
N LEU A 182 2.21 25.73 -23.23
CA LEU A 182 3.10 25.14 -22.21
C LEU A 182 3.41 23.66 -22.50
N ILE A 183 2.47 22.98 -23.16
CA ILE A 183 2.56 21.58 -23.59
C ILE A 183 1.79 21.41 -24.91
N SER A 184 2.24 20.50 -25.76
CA SER A 184 1.56 20.11 -26.99
C SER A 184 0.61 18.94 -26.77
N GLU A 185 -0.41 18.81 -27.62
CA GLU A 185 -1.27 17.61 -27.64
C GLU A 185 -0.44 16.34 -27.86
N SER A 186 0.63 16.41 -28.68
CA SER A 186 1.51 15.26 -28.95
C SER A 186 2.27 14.76 -27.72
N GLU A 187 2.60 15.63 -26.75
CA GLU A 187 3.21 15.22 -25.49
C GLU A 187 2.19 14.52 -24.59
N ILE A 188 0.93 14.96 -24.61
CA ILE A 188 -0.19 14.29 -23.90
C ILE A 188 -0.49 12.92 -24.55
N ASP A 189 -0.44 12.82 -25.88
CA ASP A 189 -0.64 11.57 -26.61
C ASP A 189 0.33 10.47 -26.19
N GLN A 190 1.56 10.82 -25.81
CA GLN A 190 2.53 9.84 -25.32
C GLN A 190 2.08 9.22 -23.99
N ALA A 191 1.58 10.03 -23.06
CA ALA A 191 1.02 9.55 -21.79
C ALA A 191 -0.20 8.67 -22.03
N LEU A 192 -1.10 9.09 -22.94
CA LEU A 192 -2.28 8.31 -23.33
C LEU A 192 -1.90 6.96 -23.94
N LYS A 193 -0.91 6.91 -24.85
CA LYS A 193 -0.42 5.66 -25.44
C LYS A 193 0.05 4.67 -24.38
N ARG A 194 0.82 5.11 -23.38
CA ARG A 194 1.28 4.26 -22.27
C ARG A 194 0.12 3.72 -21.43
N LEU A 195 -0.83 4.59 -21.07
CA LEU A 195 -2.01 4.22 -20.29
C LEU A 195 -2.91 3.23 -21.03
N PHE A 196 -3.19 3.48 -22.30
CA PHE A 196 -4.01 2.58 -23.11
C PHE A 196 -3.29 1.26 -23.40
N THR A 197 -1.98 1.28 -23.62
CA THR A 197 -1.18 0.04 -23.74
C THR A 197 -1.34 -0.84 -22.49
N ALA A 198 -1.27 -0.25 -21.29
CA ALA A 198 -1.51 -1.00 -20.06
C ALA A 198 -2.94 -1.56 -19.98
N ARG A 199 -3.96 -0.79 -20.41
CA ARG A 199 -5.36 -1.26 -20.45
C ARG A 199 -5.60 -2.37 -21.48
N PHE A 200 -4.94 -2.33 -22.63
CA PHE A 200 -4.94 -3.43 -23.60
C PHE A 200 -4.28 -4.69 -23.02
N ARG A 201 -3.15 -4.54 -22.32
CA ARG A 201 -2.51 -5.66 -21.61
C ARG A 201 -3.38 -6.20 -20.47
N LEU A 202 -4.26 -5.41 -19.88
CA LEU A 202 -5.26 -5.90 -18.91
C LEU A 202 -6.44 -6.61 -19.57
N GLY A 203 -6.50 -6.69 -20.90
CA GLY A 203 -7.60 -7.34 -21.63
C GLY A 203 -8.91 -6.55 -21.63
N MET A 204 -8.90 -5.28 -21.22
CA MET A 204 -10.13 -4.47 -21.06
C MET A 204 -10.90 -4.20 -22.35
N PHE A 205 -10.30 -4.49 -23.51
CA PHE A 205 -10.87 -4.26 -24.84
C PHE A 205 -11.07 -5.55 -25.64
N ASP A 206 -10.70 -6.71 -25.07
CA ASP A 206 -10.90 -8.01 -25.70
C ASP A 206 -12.19 -8.66 -25.14
N PRO A 207 -12.84 -9.57 -25.90
CA PRO A 207 -13.96 -10.36 -25.39
C PRO A 207 -13.58 -11.10 -24.09
N PRO A 208 -14.41 -11.07 -23.02
CA PRO A 208 -14.05 -11.64 -21.72
C PRO A 208 -13.60 -13.10 -21.77
N GLU A 209 -14.18 -13.91 -22.65
CA GLU A 209 -13.84 -15.32 -22.88
C GLU A 209 -12.39 -15.54 -23.34
N MET A 210 -11.75 -14.53 -23.92
CA MET A 210 -10.34 -14.57 -24.34
C MET A 210 -9.37 -14.21 -23.21
N VAL A 211 -9.86 -13.58 -22.14
CA VAL A 211 -9.03 -13.01 -21.07
C VAL A 211 -9.08 -13.94 -19.86
N PRO A 212 -8.03 -14.75 -19.57
CA PRO A 212 -8.07 -15.74 -18.50
C PRO A 212 -8.41 -15.13 -17.13
N TYR A 213 -7.93 -13.92 -16.88
CA TYR A 213 -8.18 -13.22 -15.62
C TYR A 213 -9.59 -12.63 -15.50
N ALA A 214 -10.32 -12.46 -16.61
CA ALA A 214 -11.74 -12.09 -16.56
C ALA A 214 -12.65 -13.25 -16.13
N GLN A 215 -12.12 -14.48 -16.14
CA GLN A 215 -12.84 -15.70 -15.74
C GLN A 215 -12.72 -16.01 -14.24
N ILE A 216 -12.03 -15.17 -13.45
CA ILE A 216 -11.87 -15.37 -12.00
C ILE A 216 -13.25 -15.21 -11.34
N PRO A 217 -13.81 -16.27 -10.71
CA PRO A 217 -15.12 -16.19 -10.10
C PRO A 217 -15.08 -15.46 -8.76
N PHE A 218 -16.23 -14.96 -8.32
CA PHE A 218 -16.35 -14.33 -7.00
C PHE A 218 -15.92 -15.25 -5.85
N SER A 219 -16.13 -16.57 -5.97
CA SER A 219 -15.72 -17.58 -4.99
C SER A 219 -14.20 -17.72 -4.81
N ALA A 220 -13.39 -17.14 -5.72
CA ALA A 220 -11.95 -17.04 -5.54
C ALA A 220 -11.58 -16.05 -4.42
N ASN A 221 -12.41 -15.04 -4.17
CA ASN A 221 -12.21 -14.11 -3.06
C ASN A 221 -12.40 -14.82 -1.72
N ASP A 222 -11.45 -14.65 -0.80
CA ASP A 222 -11.40 -15.38 0.48
C ASP A 222 -11.64 -16.91 0.32
N SER A 223 -11.00 -17.52 -0.68
CA SER A 223 -11.04 -18.97 -0.84
C SER A 223 -10.27 -19.69 0.29
N SER A 224 -10.51 -20.99 0.47
CA SER A 224 -9.76 -21.77 1.48
C SER A 224 -8.25 -21.75 1.25
N ALA A 225 -7.83 -21.73 -0.02
CA ALA A 225 -6.41 -21.63 -0.37
C ALA A 225 -5.81 -20.27 0.03
N HIS A 226 -6.53 -19.17 -0.22
CA HIS A 226 -6.07 -17.84 0.20
C HIS A 226 -5.96 -17.71 1.72
N ARG A 227 -6.91 -18.27 2.47
CA ARG A 227 -6.82 -18.31 3.94
C ARG A 227 -5.64 -19.13 4.44
N GLN A 228 -5.36 -20.26 3.80
CA GLN A 228 -4.22 -21.09 4.17
C GLN A 228 -2.90 -20.36 3.91
N LEU A 229 -2.77 -19.67 2.78
CA LEU A 229 -1.60 -18.85 2.45
C LEU A 229 -1.43 -17.68 3.44
N SER A 230 -2.53 -17.01 3.81
CA SER A 230 -2.51 -15.94 4.82
C SER A 230 -2.01 -16.46 6.18
N LEU A 231 -2.46 -17.65 6.60
CA LEU A 231 -2.01 -18.30 7.83
C LEU A 231 -0.53 -18.73 7.76
N GLU A 232 -0.08 -19.25 6.62
CA GLU A 232 1.32 -19.62 6.40
C GLU A 232 2.24 -18.40 6.48
N ALA A 233 1.93 -17.33 5.74
CA ALA A 233 2.65 -16.07 5.81
C ALA A 233 2.73 -15.51 7.24
N ALA A 234 1.62 -15.55 8.00
CA ALA A 234 1.60 -15.10 9.38
C ALA A 234 2.51 -15.95 10.29
N ARG A 235 2.55 -17.28 10.08
CA ARG A 235 3.40 -18.20 10.85
C ARG A 235 4.88 -17.96 10.59
N GLU A 236 5.24 -17.67 9.35
CA GLU A 236 6.63 -17.39 8.95
C GLU A 236 7.08 -15.96 9.27
N SER A 237 6.15 -15.04 9.56
CA SER A 237 6.45 -13.63 9.85
C SER A 237 6.61 -13.29 11.33
N ILE A 238 6.25 -14.20 12.25
CA ILE A 238 6.39 -13.96 13.70
C ILE A 238 7.84 -14.18 14.13
N VAL A 239 8.45 -13.16 14.74
CA VAL A 239 9.84 -13.22 15.22
C VAL A 239 9.88 -13.46 16.73
N LEU A 240 10.50 -14.58 17.15
CA LEU A 240 10.79 -14.84 18.56
C LEU A 240 12.04 -14.04 18.99
N LEU A 241 11.83 -12.86 19.58
CA LEU A 241 12.92 -11.98 20.01
C LEU A 241 13.69 -12.50 21.23
N LYS A 242 13.00 -13.15 22.17
CA LYS A 242 13.57 -13.58 23.45
C LYS A 242 12.82 -14.78 24.03
N ASN A 243 13.56 -15.77 24.52
CA ASN A 243 13.01 -16.96 25.19
C ASN A 243 13.89 -17.37 26.38
N GLU A 244 13.87 -16.58 27.45
CA GLU A 244 14.60 -16.90 28.68
C GLU A 244 14.05 -18.16 29.34
N ASN A 245 14.94 -18.98 29.91
CA ASN A 245 14.61 -20.21 30.63
C ASN A 245 13.75 -21.22 29.84
N ASN A 246 13.75 -21.15 28.51
CA ASN A 246 12.96 -22.01 27.64
C ASN A 246 11.47 -22.07 28.01
N VAL A 247 10.88 -20.92 28.36
CA VAL A 247 9.46 -20.84 28.72
C VAL A 247 8.57 -21.23 27.54
N LEU A 248 8.95 -20.86 26.32
CA LEU A 248 8.26 -21.29 25.10
C LEU A 248 8.90 -22.56 24.52
N PRO A 249 8.09 -23.47 23.95
CA PRO A 249 6.64 -23.40 23.79
C PRO A 249 5.86 -23.73 25.07
N LEU A 250 4.73 -23.04 25.29
CA LEU A 250 3.84 -23.34 26.42
C LEU A 250 3.17 -24.70 26.25
N ARG A 251 2.99 -25.42 27.37
CA ARG A 251 2.16 -26.64 27.38
C ARG A 251 0.71 -26.29 27.15
N LYS A 252 -0.02 -27.14 26.43
CA LYS A 252 -1.44 -26.92 26.09
C LYS A 252 -2.39 -27.26 27.24
N ASP A 253 -1.93 -28.00 28.24
CA ASP A 253 -2.69 -28.53 29.39
C ASP A 253 -2.47 -27.71 30.68
N LEU A 254 -2.02 -26.46 30.55
CA LEU A 254 -1.90 -25.56 31.70
C LEU A 254 -3.25 -25.41 32.40
N LYS A 255 -3.25 -25.32 33.74
CA LYS A 255 -4.48 -25.16 34.52
C LYS A 255 -5.22 -23.86 34.15
N SER A 256 -4.47 -22.79 33.95
CA SER A 256 -5.02 -21.49 33.58
C SER A 256 -4.04 -20.63 32.80
N ILE A 257 -4.56 -19.77 31.93
CA ILE A 257 -3.80 -18.77 31.17
C ILE A 257 -4.52 -17.43 31.30
N ALA A 258 -3.77 -16.38 31.62
CA ALA A 258 -4.26 -15.00 31.56
C ALA A 258 -3.78 -14.33 30.27
N VAL A 259 -4.70 -13.85 29.46
CA VAL A 259 -4.42 -13.07 28.25
C VAL A 259 -4.72 -11.62 28.56
N ILE A 260 -3.69 -10.78 28.61
CA ILE A 260 -3.80 -9.39 29.07
C ILE A 260 -3.25 -8.45 28.00
N GLY A 261 -3.98 -7.37 27.74
CA GLY A 261 -3.50 -6.25 26.93
C GLY A 261 -4.53 -5.75 25.91
N PRO A 262 -4.43 -4.48 25.49
CA PRO A 262 -5.41 -3.85 24.60
C PRO A 262 -5.51 -4.52 23.21
N ASN A 263 -4.46 -5.22 22.78
CA ASN A 263 -4.42 -5.90 21.48
C ASN A 263 -4.80 -7.39 21.56
N ALA A 264 -5.10 -7.91 22.76
CA ALA A 264 -5.40 -9.32 22.96
C ALA A 264 -6.63 -9.81 22.16
N ASP A 265 -7.64 -8.95 22.02
CA ASP A 265 -8.89 -9.25 21.33
C ASP A 265 -9.29 -8.14 20.35
N SER A 266 -8.32 -7.66 19.57
CA SER A 266 -8.49 -6.56 18.61
C SER A 266 -8.35 -7.08 17.17
N VAL A 267 -9.35 -6.85 16.33
CA VAL A 267 -9.24 -7.10 14.88
C VAL A 267 -8.46 -6.00 14.17
N PRO A 268 -8.65 -4.69 14.46
CA PRO A 268 -7.89 -3.63 13.80
C PRO A 268 -6.37 -3.79 13.85
N VAL A 269 -5.83 -4.28 14.98
CA VAL A 269 -4.37 -4.49 15.11
C VAL A 269 -3.83 -5.57 14.17
N LEU A 270 -4.66 -6.54 13.77
CA LEU A 270 -4.27 -7.58 12.80
C LEU A 270 -4.16 -7.03 11.39
N LEU A 271 -4.92 -5.97 11.10
CA LEU A 271 -5.12 -5.47 9.74
C LEU A 271 -4.18 -4.30 9.40
N GLY A 272 -3.68 -3.56 10.39
CA GLY A 272 -2.87 -2.37 10.17
C GLY A 272 -3.64 -1.30 9.40
N ASN A 273 -3.05 -0.80 8.30
CA ASN A 273 -3.67 0.16 7.39
C ASN A 273 -3.93 -0.46 6.00
N TYR A 274 -4.54 0.30 5.07
CA TYR A 274 -4.83 -0.13 3.69
C TYR A 274 -5.52 -1.50 3.56
N ASN A 275 -6.45 -1.81 4.47
CA ASN A 275 -7.20 -3.06 4.49
C ASN A 275 -8.67 -2.85 4.08
N GLY A 276 -9.29 -3.93 3.60
CA GLY A 276 -10.75 -4.05 3.49
C GLY A 276 -11.33 -4.77 4.70
N GLN A 277 -12.65 -4.95 4.72
CA GLN A 277 -13.33 -5.70 5.77
C GLN A 277 -13.09 -7.21 5.59
N PRO A 278 -12.43 -7.91 6.53
CA PRO A 278 -12.27 -9.34 6.44
C PRO A 278 -13.61 -10.06 6.65
N SER A 279 -13.83 -11.16 5.92
CA SER A 279 -14.97 -12.07 6.13
C SER A 279 -14.89 -12.77 7.49
N ARG A 280 -13.66 -13.00 7.99
CA ARG A 280 -13.32 -13.70 9.22
C ARG A 280 -12.00 -13.19 9.78
N ALA A 281 -11.88 -13.13 11.10
CA ALA A 281 -10.63 -12.79 11.77
C ALA A 281 -10.44 -13.70 13.00
N THR A 282 -9.19 -14.02 13.33
CA THR A 282 -8.82 -14.73 14.56
C THR A 282 -7.88 -13.86 15.38
N THR A 283 -8.38 -13.31 16.47
CA THR A 283 -7.58 -12.51 17.42
C THR A 283 -6.62 -13.42 18.21
N PRO A 284 -5.57 -12.86 18.85
CA PRO A 284 -4.70 -13.64 19.73
C PRO A 284 -5.49 -14.40 20.82
N LEU A 285 -6.48 -13.76 21.45
CA LEU A 285 -7.36 -14.39 22.43
C LEU A 285 -8.15 -15.57 21.84
N ALA A 286 -8.77 -15.37 20.67
CA ALA A 286 -9.52 -16.44 19.99
C ALA A 286 -8.61 -17.60 19.57
N GLY A 287 -7.40 -17.30 19.09
CA GLY A 287 -6.38 -18.28 18.74
C GLY A 287 -5.91 -19.11 19.93
N ILE A 288 -5.64 -18.47 21.08
CA ILE A 288 -5.24 -19.17 22.32
C ILE A 288 -6.37 -20.08 22.80
N ARG A 289 -7.60 -19.56 22.87
CA ARG A 289 -8.77 -20.33 23.33
C ARG A 289 -9.03 -21.58 22.49
N SER A 290 -8.79 -21.52 21.18
CA SER A 290 -9.01 -22.66 20.28
C SER A 290 -7.91 -23.73 20.32
N HIS A 291 -6.72 -23.42 20.84
CA HIS A 291 -5.55 -24.31 20.81
C HIS A 291 -5.19 -24.95 22.15
N VAL A 292 -5.65 -24.39 23.27
CA VAL A 292 -5.41 -24.94 24.61
C VAL A 292 -6.38 -26.09 24.91
N SER A 293 -6.06 -26.90 25.91
CA SER A 293 -6.93 -28.01 26.31
C SER A 293 -8.29 -27.48 26.80
N PRO A 294 -9.40 -28.22 26.62
CA PRO A 294 -10.71 -27.81 27.14
C PRO A 294 -10.75 -27.59 28.67
N GLY A 295 -9.82 -28.21 29.42
CA GLY A 295 -9.68 -28.03 30.87
C GLY A 295 -8.89 -26.78 31.28
N THR A 296 -8.25 -26.09 30.34
CA THR A 296 -7.47 -24.88 30.61
C THR A 296 -8.40 -23.67 30.76
N LYS A 297 -8.39 -23.05 31.94
CA LYS A 297 -9.14 -21.81 32.17
C LYS A 297 -8.43 -20.61 31.53
N VAL A 298 -8.99 -20.07 30.44
CA VAL A 298 -8.49 -18.84 29.80
C VAL A 298 -9.25 -17.62 30.33
N VAL A 299 -8.57 -16.76 31.09
CA VAL A 299 -9.11 -15.48 31.55
C VAL A 299 -8.54 -14.34 30.71
N HIS A 300 -9.35 -13.31 30.45
CA HIS A 300 -8.95 -12.15 29.66
C HIS A 300 -9.30 -10.86 30.41
N THR A 301 -8.40 -9.89 30.32
CA THR A 301 -8.70 -8.49 30.66
C THR A 301 -7.91 -7.58 29.74
N MET A 302 -8.50 -6.45 29.36
CA MET A 302 -7.81 -5.44 28.54
C MET A 302 -6.58 -4.87 29.28
N GLY A 303 -6.66 -4.76 30.61
CA GLY A 303 -5.64 -4.10 31.43
C GLY A 303 -5.71 -2.57 31.27
N THR A 304 -5.17 -2.06 30.17
CA THR A 304 -5.08 -0.61 29.86
C THR A 304 -5.49 -0.34 28.42
N THR A 305 -5.81 0.91 28.10
CA THR A 305 -5.98 1.39 26.72
C THR A 305 -4.64 1.63 26.03
N LEU A 306 -4.63 1.69 24.68
CA LEU A 306 -3.45 2.03 23.89
C LEU A 306 -3.04 3.50 24.05
N THR A 307 -4.03 4.38 24.11
CA THR A 307 -3.88 5.83 24.33
C THR A 307 -4.94 6.32 25.30
N GLU A 308 -4.75 7.49 25.89
CA GLU A 308 -5.71 8.12 26.81
C GLU A 308 -7.09 8.39 26.17
N VAL A 309 -7.13 8.51 24.84
CA VAL A 309 -8.35 8.79 24.05
C VAL A 309 -8.94 7.55 23.35
N SER A 310 -8.37 6.36 23.58
CA SER A 310 -8.88 5.14 22.97
C SER A 310 -10.24 4.77 23.54
N VAL A 311 -11.20 4.50 22.65
CA VAL A 311 -12.55 4.07 23.03
C VAL A 311 -12.49 2.65 23.60
N VAL A 312 -13.10 2.44 24.77
CA VAL A 312 -13.23 1.10 25.37
C VAL A 312 -14.42 0.39 24.75
N PRO A 313 -14.26 -0.82 24.17
CA PRO A 313 -15.38 -1.59 23.67
C PRO A 313 -16.38 -1.89 24.78
N VAL A 314 -17.66 -1.59 24.56
CA VAL A 314 -18.73 -2.01 25.46
C VAL A 314 -18.90 -3.53 25.33
N PRO A 315 -18.77 -4.31 26.42
CA PRO A 315 -18.89 -5.75 26.34
C PRO A 315 -20.29 -6.14 25.85
N ALA A 316 -20.39 -7.15 24.98
CA ALA A 316 -21.69 -7.62 24.47
C ALA A 316 -22.67 -8.00 25.58
N SER A 317 -22.16 -8.46 26.73
CA SER A 317 -22.93 -8.74 27.94
C SER A 317 -23.60 -7.51 28.56
N ALA A 318 -23.16 -6.29 28.24
CA ALA A 318 -23.78 -5.03 28.64
C ALA A 318 -24.83 -4.53 27.61
N LEU A 319 -24.91 -5.14 26.42
CA LEU A 319 -25.87 -4.75 25.39
C LEU A 319 -27.22 -5.44 25.61
N ARG A 320 -28.31 -4.67 25.59
CA ARG A 320 -29.69 -5.13 25.77
C ARG A 320 -30.59 -4.48 24.73
N GLN A 321 -31.46 -5.27 24.12
CA GLN A 321 -32.56 -4.78 23.28
C GLN A 321 -33.68 -4.20 24.17
N PRO A 322 -34.59 -3.38 23.60
CA PRO A 322 -35.87 -3.07 24.25
C PRO A 322 -36.57 -4.37 24.71
N GLY A 323 -36.98 -4.43 25.98
CA GLY A 323 -37.53 -5.65 26.58
C GLY A 323 -36.50 -6.59 27.22
N GLY A 324 -35.21 -6.22 27.29
CA GLY A 324 -34.21 -6.87 28.15
C GLY A 324 -33.49 -8.08 27.56
N LYS A 325 -33.73 -8.41 26.28
CA LYS A 325 -32.99 -9.49 25.60
C LYS A 325 -31.52 -9.10 25.35
N PRO A 326 -30.53 -9.99 25.54
CA PRO A 326 -29.13 -9.69 25.24
C PRO A 326 -28.92 -9.33 23.76
N GLY A 327 -28.10 -8.31 23.49
CA GLY A 327 -27.71 -7.90 22.13
C GLY A 327 -28.20 -6.50 21.72
N LEU A 328 -28.09 -6.21 20.41
CA LEU A 328 -28.56 -4.97 19.78
C LEU A 328 -29.62 -5.29 18.73
N SER A 329 -30.51 -4.33 18.46
CA SER A 329 -31.38 -4.34 17.28
C SER A 329 -30.74 -3.46 16.21
N ALA A 330 -30.64 -3.97 14.98
CA ALA A 330 -30.15 -3.22 13.84
C ALA A 330 -31.14 -3.37 12.68
N GLU A 331 -31.48 -2.26 12.04
CA GLU A 331 -32.32 -2.20 10.85
C GLU A 331 -31.50 -1.61 9.72
N TYR A 332 -31.60 -2.21 8.53
CA TYR A 332 -30.83 -1.80 7.36
C TYR A 332 -31.81 -1.39 6.27
N PHE A 333 -31.63 -0.18 5.75
CA PHE A 333 -32.49 0.40 4.73
C PHE A 333 -31.68 0.63 3.47
N ALA A 334 -32.28 0.32 2.32
CA ALA A 334 -31.64 0.52 1.01
C ALA A 334 -31.73 1.99 0.52
N ASN A 335 -32.23 2.91 1.34
CA ASN A 335 -32.43 4.31 1.02
C ASN A 335 -31.79 5.22 2.10
N LYS A 336 -31.58 6.50 1.78
CA LYS A 336 -31.01 7.50 2.70
C LYS A 336 -32.06 8.27 3.50
N ASN A 337 -33.34 8.07 3.18
CA ASN A 337 -34.46 8.78 3.78
C ASN A 337 -35.23 7.77 4.64
N LEU A 338 -34.85 7.69 5.91
CA LEU A 338 -35.53 6.89 6.93
C LEU A 338 -36.93 7.43 7.21
#